data_AF-A0A6S7G6B6-F1
#
_entry.id   AF-A0A6S7G6B6-F1
#
_cell.length_a   1.000
_cell.length_b   1.000
_cell.length_c   1.000
_cell.angle_alpha   90.00
_cell.angle_beta   90.00
_cell.angle_gamma   90.00
#
_symmetry.space_group_name_H-M   'P 1'
#
loop_
_entity.id
_entity.type
_entity.pdbx_description
1 polymer ?
#
loop_
_entity_poly.entity_id
_entity_poly.type
_entity_poly.pdbx_seq_one_letter_code
_entity_poly.pdbx_strand_id
1 'polypeptide(L)'
;MADEEEFKKYQKIMATKRTRKTERNKGKDRLLPEKLTIQRLAPQVKGSSQKYARMGPLKRVDVLEDDMCAPQTIDVVRRACIAGFNMKGFDCDILETERGPSIETLNEIKNFNGTIFVRFIHKQYSVDDVLGGSDEEDEKSMPLKCKLPPTKRCKSSHTKQQSSEPTKFSVAKPQKSFPPSLSVATMLKMGKLIQPAKRDTIQVQIEGFAVKDGWTVAKTVTLSVESESFAEGGFRKAYKCESIDGKLSGKWVLKKYKENALEDMKSVNLTEEEHARKQVQTHTLAQNIAIQMQRNVPETFGETFTYDSMLFGKIVEDNGDVCFVTIERYLEGSFTKYINNNGKISSSSDDDITKKAETLMHYSYQVSQGECLLVDIQGTGYQLYDPEVASKALMSDVGGADQLNFCIGNLSTEAIETFFEKHKCSIYCIMLGLKQDDPKYHVSFER
;
A
#
# COMPACT_ATOMS: atom_id res chain seq x y z
N MET A 1 22.07 -12.81 8.61
CA MET A 1 22.13 -13.37 9.98
C MET A 1 21.29 -12.57 10.98
N ALA A 2 21.28 -11.23 10.97
CA ALA A 2 20.39 -10.43 11.84
C ALA A 2 18.88 -10.66 11.60
N ASP A 3 18.50 -10.99 10.36
CA ASP A 3 17.10 -11.14 9.94
C ASP A 3 16.40 -12.39 10.53
N GLU A 4 17.15 -13.48 10.78
CA GLU A 4 16.58 -14.76 11.23
C GLU A 4 16.29 -14.78 12.74
N GLU A 5 17.14 -14.12 13.54
CA GLU A 5 16.99 -14.05 15.00
C GLU A 5 15.87 -13.08 15.41
N GLU A 6 15.76 -11.94 14.71
CA GLU A 6 14.66 -10.99 14.90
C GLU A 6 13.32 -11.59 14.45
N PHE A 7 13.32 -12.40 13.38
CA PHE A 7 12.12 -13.12 12.97
C PHE A 7 11.69 -14.21 13.97
N LYS A 8 12.63 -14.93 14.59
CA LYS A 8 12.32 -15.85 15.71
C LYS A 8 11.74 -15.11 16.92
N LYS A 9 12.16 -13.87 17.18
CA LYS A 9 11.56 -13.00 18.22
C LYS A 9 10.12 -12.62 17.83
N TYR A 10 9.88 -12.27 16.57
CA TYR A 10 8.54 -12.00 16.04
C TYR A 10 7.61 -13.22 16.14
N GLN A 11 8.07 -14.42 15.76
CA GLN A 11 7.31 -15.67 15.92
C GLN A 11 6.89 -15.89 17.39
N LYS A 12 7.79 -15.63 18.35
CA LYS A 12 7.48 -15.69 19.79
C LYS A 12 6.45 -14.64 20.21
N ILE A 13 6.53 -13.41 19.69
CA ILE A 13 5.54 -12.35 19.95
C ILE A 13 4.17 -12.76 19.40
N MET A 14 4.11 -13.31 18.18
CA MET A 14 2.86 -13.78 17.56
C MET A 14 2.25 -14.97 18.30
N ALA A 15 3.07 -15.93 18.73
CA ALA A 15 2.62 -17.02 19.60
C ALA A 15 2.05 -16.49 20.94
N THR A 16 2.67 -15.46 21.51
CA THR A 16 2.24 -14.83 22.77
C THR A 16 0.94 -14.01 22.61
N LYS A 17 0.76 -13.30 21.49
CA LYS A 17 -0.48 -12.57 21.18
C LYS A 17 -1.68 -13.52 21.00
N ARG A 18 -1.44 -14.73 20.49
CA ARG A 18 -2.45 -15.79 20.34
C ARG A 18 -2.83 -16.46 21.65
N THR A 19 -1.85 -16.77 22.51
CA THR A 19 -2.11 -17.35 23.84
C THR A 19 -2.78 -16.35 24.79
N ARG A 20 -2.46 -15.05 24.68
CA ARG A 20 -3.18 -14.00 25.41
C ARG A 20 -4.66 -13.88 25.01
N LYS A 21 -5.08 -14.39 23.84
CA LYS A 21 -6.48 -14.37 23.40
C LYS A 21 -7.33 -15.48 24.05
N THR A 22 -6.70 -16.54 24.57
CA THR A 22 -7.40 -17.58 25.35
C THR A 22 -7.68 -17.13 26.79
N GLU A 23 -6.98 -16.11 27.30
CA GLU A 23 -7.16 -15.59 28.67
C GLU A 23 -7.67 -14.14 28.74
N ARG A 24 -7.69 -13.37 27.65
CA ARG A 24 -8.35 -12.06 27.60
C ARG A 24 -9.80 -12.19 27.15
N ASN A 25 -10.64 -12.66 28.07
CA ASN A 25 -12.06 -12.36 28.04
C ASN A 25 -12.52 -12.03 29.47
N LYS A 26 -12.19 -10.80 29.92
CA LYS A 26 -12.76 -10.11 31.08
C LYS A 26 -12.19 -8.67 31.17
N GLY A 27 -12.55 -7.85 30.19
CA GLY A 27 -12.34 -6.40 30.22
C GLY A 27 -13.35 -5.75 29.28
N LYS A 28 -14.32 -5.01 29.82
CA LYS A 28 -15.44 -4.42 29.07
C LYS A 28 -15.00 -3.13 28.38
N ASP A 29 -14.63 -3.20 27.10
CA ASP A 29 -14.77 -2.05 26.20
C ASP A 29 -16.19 -2.05 25.64
N ARG A 30 -16.92 -0.95 25.84
CA ARG A 30 -18.28 -0.75 25.31
C ARG A 30 -18.20 -0.37 23.84
N LEU A 31 -18.20 -1.36 22.96
CA LEU A 31 -18.41 -1.16 21.52
C LEU A 31 -19.85 -0.65 21.27
N LEU A 32 -20.01 0.31 20.34
CA LEU A 32 -21.32 0.75 19.87
C LEU A 32 -22.02 -0.40 19.13
N PRO A 33 -23.32 -0.65 19.38
CA PRO A 33 -24.07 -1.66 18.64
C PRO A 33 -24.34 -1.20 17.21
N GLU A 34 -24.48 -2.16 16.28
CA GLU A 34 -24.80 -1.92 14.86
C GLU A 34 -26.08 -1.08 14.65
N LYS A 35 -27.01 -1.12 15.61
CA LYS A 35 -28.27 -0.37 15.58
C LYS A 35 -28.52 0.35 16.90
N LEU A 36 -28.89 1.61 16.81
CA LEU A 36 -29.24 2.46 17.96
C LEU A 36 -30.75 2.73 17.99
N THR A 37 -31.35 2.68 19.17
CA THR A 37 -32.78 3.01 19.36
C THR A 37 -32.92 4.47 19.77
N ILE A 38 -33.46 5.29 18.88
CA ILE A 38 -33.48 6.74 19.01
C ILE A 38 -34.90 7.27 19.25
N GLN A 39 -35.06 8.09 20.31
CA GLN A 39 -36.24 8.93 20.50
C GLN A 39 -35.91 10.36 20.09
N ARG A 40 -36.55 10.83 19.01
CA ARG A 40 -36.45 12.23 18.60
C ARG A 40 -37.28 13.12 19.51
N LEU A 41 -36.71 14.24 19.92
CA LEU A 41 -37.32 15.28 20.75
C LEU A 41 -37.42 16.61 19.98
N ALA A 42 -38.32 17.48 20.44
CA ALA A 42 -38.49 18.82 19.90
C ALA A 42 -37.23 19.67 20.15
N PRO A 43 -36.87 20.60 19.23
CA PRO A 43 -35.68 21.42 19.38
C PRO A 43 -35.77 22.39 20.56
N GLN A 44 -36.99 22.83 20.90
CA GLN A 44 -37.28 23.77 21.97
C GLN A 44 -38.18 23.13 23.03
N VAL A 45 -37.95 23.52 24.27
CA VAL A 45 -38.80 23.15 25.40
C VAL A 45 -40.14 23.88 25.31
N LYS A 46 -41.25 23.20 25.59
CA LYS A 46 -42.59 23.83 25.67
C LYS A 46 -43.24 23.50 27.02
N GLY A 47 -43.87 24.51 27.62
CA GLY A 47 -44.62 24.39 28.87
C GLY A 47 -43.79 24.54 30.15
N SER A 48 -44.47 24.61 31.29
CA SER A 48 -43.88 24.88 32.61
C SER A 48 -43.00 23.76 33.17
N SER A 49 -43.02 22.57 32.55
CA SER A 49 -42.33 21.37 33.04
C SER A 49 -40.87 21.23 32.58
N GLN A 50 -40.30 22.22 31.89
CA GLN A 50 -38.92 22.24 31.40
C GLN A 50 -38.47 20.94 30.69
N LYS A 51 -39.33 20.37 29.84
CA LYS A 51 -39.14 19.08 29.18
C LYS A 51 -39.32 19.19 27.66
N TYR A 52 -38.44 18.57 26.88
CA TYR A 52 -38.60 18.48 25.44
C TYR A 52 -39.73 17.50 25.07
N ALA A 53 -40.61 17.90 24.16
CA ALA A 53 -41.70 17.04 23.69
C ALA A 53 -41.18 15.94 22.74
N ARG A 54 -41.70 14.71 22.85
CA ARG A 54 -41.39 13.63 21.91
C ARG A 54 -41.90 13.95 20.51
N MET A 55 -41.08 13.71 19.51
CA MET A 55 -41.43 13.88 18.09
C MET A 55 -41.42 12.52 17.41
N GLY A 56 -42.62 11.97 17.20
CA GLY A 56 -42.79 10.69 16.52
C GLY A 56 -42.39 9.46 17.35
N PRO A 57 -42.55 8.26 16.77
CA PRO A 57 -42.23 7.00 17.42
C PRO A 57 -40.71 6.78 17.58
N LEU A 58 -40.32 5.80 18.39
CA LEU A 58 -38.94 5.32 18.48
C LEU A 58 -38.48 4.78 17.12
N LYS A 59 -37.27 5.14 16.70
CA LYS A 59 -36.68 4.70 15.44
C LYS A 59 -35.37 3.96 15.70
N ARG A 60 -35.18 2.82 15.04
CA ARG A 60 -33.86 2.17 14.97
C ARG A 60 -33.06 2.77 13.83
N VAL A 61 -31.85 3.19 14.14
CA VAL A 61 -30.91 3.83 13.21
C VAL A 61 -29.67 2.96 13.10
N ASP A 62 -29.27 2.66 11.87
CA ASP A 62 -28.06 1.88 11.59
C ASP A 62 -26.82 2.78 11.75
N VAL A 63 -25.77 2.24 12.34
CA VAL A 63 -24.45 2.89 12.34
C VAL A 63 -23.77 2.60 11.00
N LEU A 64 -23.17 3.61 10.37
CA LEU A 64 -22.61 3.49 9.03
C LEU A 64 -21.39 2.56 9.02
N GLU A 65 -21.22 1.78 7.95
CA GLU A 65 -20.11 0.81 7.81
C GLU A 65 -18.74 1.49 7.90
N ASP A 66 -18.59 2.69 7.32
CA ASP A 66 -17.37 3.50 7.38
C ASP A 66 -16.99 3.92 8.82
N ASP A 67 -17.93 3.86 9.78
CA ASP A 67 -17.73 4.30 11.16
C ASP A 67 -17.44 3.16 12.14
N MET A 68 -17.57 1.93 11.70
CA MET A 68 -17.25 0.75 12.51
C MET A 68 -15.75 0.53 12.64
N CYS A 69 -14.95 1.11 11.73
CA CYS A 69 -13.50 1.10 11.75
C CYS A 69 -12.86 2.42 12.23
N ALA A 70 -13.67 3.43 12.58
CA ALA A 70 -13.21 4.71 13.13
C ALA A 70 -13.17 4.69 14.67
N PRO A 71 -12.43 5.59 15.34
CA PRO A 71 -12.53 5.76 16.79
C PRO A 71 -13.98 6.00 17.20
N GLN A 72 -14.48 5.17 18.11
CA GLN A 72 -15.86 5.25 18.61
C GLN A 72 -16.00 6.55 19.41
N THR A 73 -16.49 7.58 18.74
CA THR A 73 -16.75 8.91 19.29
C THR A 73 -18.23 9.22 19.23
N ILE A 74 -18.67 10.22 19.98
CA ILE A 74 -20.07 10.65 19.96
C ILE A 74 -20.51 11.12 18.55
N ASP A 75 -19.58 11.54 17.70
CA ASP A 75 -19.85 11.99 16.33
C ASP A 75 -20.34 10.85 15.43
N VAL A 76 -19.99 9.60 15.75
CA VAL A 76 -20.57 8.42 15.08
C VAL A 76 -22.08 8.36 15.33
N VAL A 77 -22.52 8.56 16.58
CA VAL A 77 -23.94 8.60 16.94
C VAL A 77 -24.65 9.78 16.27
N ARG A 78 -24.01 10.95 16.23
CA ARG A 78 -24.56 12.15 15.57
C ARG A 78 -24.78 11.91 14.07
N ARG A 79 -23.79 11.36 13.37
CA ARG A 79 -23.88 11.09 11.92
C ARG A 79 -24.89 10.00 11.61
N ALA A 80 -24.92 8.91 12.38
CA ALA A 80 -25.95 7.89 12.27
C ALA A 80 -27.35 8.50 12.42
N CYS A 81 -27.58 9.34 13.43
CA CYS A 81 -28.87 10.01 13.63
C CYS A 81 -29.25 10.97 12.48
N ILE A 82 -28.30 11.77 11.99
CA ILE A 82 -28.54 12.69 10.86
C ILE A 82 -28.92 11.90 9.59
N ALA A 83 -28.19 10.83 9.28
CA ALA A 83 -28.47 9.95 8.15
C ALA A 83 -29.83 9.25 8.33
N GLY A 84 -30.04 8.61 9.49
CA GLY A 84 -31.24 7.84 9.80
C GLY A 84 -32.52 8.65 9.82
N PHE A 85 -32.48 9.94 10.19
CA PHE A 85 -33.66 10.83 10.15
C PHE A 85 -33.69 11.75 8.92
N ASN A 86 -32.73 11.62 7.99
CA ASN A 86 -32.58 12.46 6.80
C ASN A 86 -32.56 13.97 7.11
N MET A 87 -31.84 14.36 8.17
CA MET A 87 -31.79 15.74 8.70
C MET A 87 -30.58 16.51 8.17
N LYS A 88 -30.38 16.52 6.84
CA LYS A 88 -29.27 17.24 6.21
C LYS A 88 -29.32 18.73 6.57
N GLY A 89 -28.19 19.32 6.98
CA GLY A 89 -28.08 20.73 7.35
C GLY A 89 -28.44 21.08 8.81
N PHE A 90 -28.72 20.07 9.64
CA PHE A 90 -28.94 20.22 11.08
C PHE A 90 -27.79 19.58 11.87
N ASP A 91 -27.54 20.10 13.07
CA ASP A 91 -26.71 19.44 14.08
C ASP A 91 -27.56 18.51 14.94
N CYS A 92 -26.97 17.40 15.38
CA CYS A 92 -27.60 16.42 16.24
C CYS A 92 -27.07 16.57 17.67
N ASP A 93 -27.93 17.06 18.57
CA ASP A 93 -27.66 17.16 19.99
C ASP A 93 -28.24 15.94 20.72
N ILE A 94 -27.38 15.23 21.45
CA ILE A 94 -27.72 13.99 22.15
C ILE A 94 -27.95 14.33 23.62
N LEU A 95 -29.03 13.82 24.21
CA LEU A 95 -29.46 14.18 25.56
C LEU A 95 -29.48 12.95 26.48
N GLU A 96 -29.10 13.13 27.74
CA GLU A 96 -29.19 12.06 28.75
C GLU A 96 -30.63 11.66 29.04
N THR A 97 -31.53 12.65 29.05
CA THR A 97 -32.96 12.48 29.32
C THR A 97 -33.80 13.43 28.48
N GLU A 98 -35.12 13.34 28.60
CA GLU A 98 -36.07 14.29 27.99
C GLU A 98 -36.00 15.72 28.56
N ARG A 99 -35.15 15.94 29.58
CA ARG A 99 -34.87 17.25 30.19
C ARG A 99 -33.42 17.73 29.94
N GLY A 100 -32.59 16.93 29.24
CA GLY A 100 -31.14 17.13 29.17
C GLY A 100 -30.39 16.49 30.36
N PRO A 101 -29.12 16.84 30.60
CA PRO A 101 -28.26 17.74 29.81
C PRO A 101 -27.84 17.15 28.45
N SER A 102 -27.16 17.96 27.62
CA SER A 102 -26.48 17.52 26.40
C SER A 102 -25.28 16.65 26.74
N ILE A 103 -25.08 15.63 25.93
CA ILE A 103 -23.98 14.68 26.02
C ILE A 103 -22.92 15.09 25.00
N GLU A 104 -21.68 15.25 25.47
CA GLU A 104 -20.55 15.65 24.65
C GLU A 104 -19.56 14.52 24.37
N THR A 105 -19.56 13.47 25.20
CA THR A 105 -18.69 12.31 25.03
C THR A 105 -19.45 10.99 25.00
N LEU A 106 -18.87 9.98 24.34
CA LEU A 106 -19.50 8.67 24.19
C LEU A 106 -19.68 7.94 25.53
N ASN A 107 -18.80 8.20 26.52
CA ASN A 107 -18.79 7.55 27.83
C ASN A 107 -19.97 7.92 28.72
N GLU A 108 -20.59 9.06 28.48
CA GLU A 108 -21.75 9.55 29.22
C GLU A 108 -23.05 8.83 28.85
N ILE A 109 -23.07 8.09 27.73
CA ILE A 109 -24.22 7.27 27.34
C ILE A 109 -24.27 6.00 28.21
N LYS A 110 -25.20 6.00 29.16
CA LYS A 110 -25.34 4.92 30.16
C LYS A 110 -25.72 3.57 29.56
N ASN A 111 -26.43 3.51 28.43
CA ASN A 111 -26.86 2.25 27.81
C ASN A 111 -27.12 2.40 26.30
N PHE A 112 -26.24 1.87 25.46
CA PHE A 112 -26.42 1.88 23.99
C PHE A 112 -27.55 0.98 23.47
N ASN A 113 -27.93 -0.03 24.26
CA ASN A 113 -29.09 -0.87 23.96
C ASN A 113 -30.41 -0.25 24.47
N GLY A 114 -30.33 0.91 25.13
CA GLY A 114 -31.46 1.67 25.62
C GLY A 114 -31.96 2.68 24.58
N THR A 115 -32.90 3.51 25.02
CA THR A 115 -33.36 4.66 24.22
C THR A 115 -32.37 5.81 24.36
N ILE A 116 -31.86 6.31 23.24
CA ILE A 116 -31.05 7.53 23.16
C ILE A 116 -31.96 8.69 22.75
N PHE A 117 -31.92 9.78 23.50
CA PHE A 117 -32.72 10.97 23.20
C PHE A 117 -31.91 11.93 22.33
N VAL A 118 -32.49 12.40 21.22
CA VAL A 118 -31.80 13.35 20.33
C VAL A 118 -32.73 14.49 19.92
N ARG A 119 -32.18 15.68 19.71
CA ARG A 119 -32.86 16.79 19.04
C ARG A 119 -31.99 17.33 17.91
N PHE A 120 -32.64 17.85 16.87
CA PHE A 120 -31.95 18.44 15.72
C PHE A 120 -32.08 19.95 15.77
N ILE A 121 -30.95 20.66 15.68
CA ILE A 121 -30.85 22.12 15.80
C ILE A 121 -30.25 22.67 14.49
N HIS A 122 -30.65 23.87 14.06
CA HIS A 122 -30.07 24.48 12.86
C HIS A 122 -28.59 24.83 13.08
N LYS A 123 -27.73 24.50 12.11
CA LYS A 123 -26.35 24.97 12.05
C LYS A 123 -26.35 26.51 11.99
N GLN A 124 -25.81 27.17 13.01
CA GLN A 124 -25.54 28.60 12.93
C GLN A 124 -24.28 28.76 12.07
N TYR A 125 -24.44 29.19 10.82
CA TYR A 125 -23.32 29.64 10.00
C TYR A 125 -22.83 30.97 10.55
N SER A 126 -21.58 31.02 11.03
CA SER A 126 -20.87 32.29 11.16
C SER A 126 -20.59 32.82 9.76
N VAL A 127 -21.12 34.01 9.50
CA VAL A 127 -20.88 34.83 8.32
C VAL A 127 -19.38 35.15 8.30
N ASP A 128 -18.60 34.63 7.34
CA ASP A 128 -17.37 35.28 6.85
C ASP A 128 -16.67 34.60 5.63
N ASP A 129 -16.99 33.36 5.21
CA ASP A 129 -16.29 32.71 4.08
C ASP A 129 -17.14 32.49 2.80
N VAL A 130 -18.08 33.38 2.51
CA VAL A 130 -18.80 33.40 1.21
C VAL A 130 -18.55 34.72 0.52
N LEU A 131 -17.52 34.78 -0.35
CA LEU A 131 -17.53 35.57 -1.58
C LEU A 131 -16.54 35.00 -2.59
N GLY A 132 -17.06 34.41 -3.68
CA GLY A 132 -16.28 34.04 -4.85
C GLY A 132 -16.85 32.91 -5.70
N GLY A 133 -18.15 32.98 -6.07
CA GLY A 133 -18.68 32.23 -7.22
C GLY A 133 -18.07 32.74 -8.55
N SER A 134 -18.32 32.19 -9.72
CA SER A 134 -19.17 31.09 -10.16
C SER A 134 -18.86 30.80 -11.64
N ASP A 135 -19.35 29.66 -12.12
CA ASP A 135 -19.87 29.39 -13.48
C ASP A 135 -18.96 29.23 -14.73
N GLU A 136 -19.09 28.02 -15.29
CA GLU A 136 -19.49 27.68 -16.67
C GLU A 136 -18.49 27.50 -17.83
N GLU A 137 -18.96 26.61 -18.71
CA GLU A 137 -18.35 25.86 -19.81
C GLU A 137 -18.09 26.71 -21.08
N ASP A 138 -17.16 26.29 -21.95
CA ASP A 138 -17.45 26.08 -23.39
C ASP A 138 -16.22 25.65 -24.23
N GLU A 139 -16.47 24.69 -25.13
CA GLU A 139 -15.64 24.31 -26.29
C GLU A 139 -15.69 25.37 -27.40
N LYS A 140 -14.55 25.64 -28.08
CA LYS A 140 -14.43 25.65 -29.57
C LYS A 140 -13.05 26.06 -30.13
N SER A 141 -12.52 25.18 -30.98
CA SER A 141 -11.79 25.40 -32.26
C SER A 141 -10.67 26.45 -32.43
N MET A 142 -9.45 25.92 -32.69
CA MET A 142 -8.39 26.21 -33.71
C MET A 142 -8.58 27.39 -34.72
N PRO A 143 -7.53 27.96 -35.41
CA PRO A 143 -6.39 27.21 -36.02
C PRO A 143 -5.01 27.89 -36.35
N LEU A 144 -4.04 27.03 -36.75
CA LEU A 144 -2.88 27.21 -37.67
C LEU A 144 -1.69 28.12 -37.18
N LYS A 145 -0.40 27.85 -37.44
CA LYS A 145 0.29 27.38 -38.68
C LYS A 145 1.81 27.18 -38.44
N CYS A 146 2.45 26.44 -39.37
CA CYS A 146 3.89 26.41 -39.76
C CYS A 146 4.70 25.19 -39.30
N LYS A 147 5.59 24.56 -40.09
CA LYS A 147 6.00 24.60 -41.51
C LYS A 147 6.91 23.37 -41.73
N LEU A 148 6.74 22.65 -42.84
CA LEU A 148 7.67 21.62 -43.34
C LEU A 148 8.11 22.00 -44.76
N PRO A 149 9.35 21.66 -45.16
CA PRO A 149 9.67 21.44 -46.58
C PRO A 149 10.54 20.17 -46.80
N PRO A 150 10.85 19.77 -48.05
CA PRO A 150 9.92 19.39 -49.11
C PRO A 150 10.25 18.00 -49.72
N THR A 151 9.36 17.57 -50.61
CA THR A 151 9.30 16.30 -51.35
C THR A 151 10.31 16.16 -52.50
N LYS A 152 10.66 14.91 -52.85
CA LYS A 152 10.93 14.50 -54.25
C LYS A 152 10.32 13.12 -54.56
N ARG A 153 9.82 13.01 -55.78
CA ARG A 153 8.87 12.03 -56.35
C ARG A 153 9.53 10.76 -56.91
N CYS A 154 8.76 9.66 -56.80
CA CYS A 154 8.46 8.53 -57.69
C CYS A 154 9.53 7.88 -58.62
N LYS A 155 9.54 6.53 -58.65
CA LYS A 155 8.94 5.74 -59.76
C LYS A 155 8.73 4.25 -59.43
N SER A 156 7.47 3.85 -59.65
CA SER A 156 6.82 2.58 -59.99
C SER A 156 7.57 1.23 -60.09
N SER A 157 6.99 0.25 -59.40
CA SER A 157 6.55 -1.11 -59.81
C SER A 157 7.53 -2.10 -60.47
N HIS A 158 7.70 -3.27 -59.84
CA HIS A 158 7.37 -4.55 -60.48
C HIS A 158 7.09 -5.64 -59.43
N THR A 159 5.96 -6.32 -59.62
CA THR A 159 5.48 -7.51 -58.91
C THR A 159 6.30 -8.73 -59.31
N LYS A 160 6.73 -9.55 -58.34
CA LYS A 160 6.97 -10.99 -58.54
C LYS A 160 6.81 -11.77 -57.23
N GLN A 161 6.00 -12.82 -57.28
CA GLN A 161 5.71 -13.79 -56.24
C GLN A 161 6.83 -14.83 -56.06
N GLN A 162 6.76 -15.52 -54.91
CA GLN A 162 7.47 -16.75 -54.49
C GLN A 162 8.97 -16.53 -54.20
N SER A 163 9.54 -16.94 -53.07
CA SER A 163 9.45 -18.24 -52.38
C SER A 163 10.01 -18.16 -50.95
N SER A 164 9.50 -19.00 -50.05
CA SER A 164 10.01 -19.21 -48.69
C SER A 164 11.39 -19.87 -48.67
N GLU A 165 12.38 -19.21 -48.07
CA GLU A 165 13.68 -19.78 -47.70
C GLU A 165 14.16 -19.19 -46.36
N PRO A 166 15.01 -19.91 -45.62
CA PRO A 166 15.10 -19.81 -44.16
C PRO A 166 15.75 -18.51 -43.68
N THR A 167 15.27 -18.03 -42.54
CA THR A 167 15.74 -16.85 -41.80
C THR A 167 17.25 -16.93 -41.58
N LYS A 168 18.00 -16.18 -42.40
CA LYS A 168 19.42 -15.90 -42.18
C LYS A 168 19.56 -15.10 -40.89
N PHE A 169 20.39 -15.57 -39.96
CA PHE A 169 20.82 -14.78 -38.80
C PHE A 169 21.42 -13.46 -39.29
N SER A 170 20.72 -12.34 -39.05
CA SER A 170 21.26 -11.02 -39.36
C SER A 170 22.33 -10.68 -38.33
N VAL A 171 23.60 -10.75 -38.73
CA VAL A 171 24.67 -10.12 -37.97
C VAL A 171 24.41 -8.61 -38.00
N ALA A 172 24.10 -8.04 -36.84
CA ALA A 172 23.88 -6.61 -36.69
C ALA A 172 25.11 -5.84 -37.21
N LYS A 173 24.88 -4.80 -38.03
CA LYS A 173 25.97 -3.90 -38.47
C LYS A 173 26.58 -3.21 -37.23
N PRO A 174 27.91 -3.08 -37.15
CA PRO A 174 28.55 -2.48 -35.98
C PRO A 174 28.11 -1.02 -35.82
N GLN A 175 27.40 -0.72 -34.73
CA GLN A 175 27.17 0.65 -34.29
C GLN A 175 28.52 1.25 -33.86
N LYS A 176 28.79 2.49 -34.28
CA LYS A 176 29.99 3.26 -33.90
C LYS A 176 29.88 3.77 -32.45
N SER A 177 29.74 2.88 -31.49
CA SER A 177 29.88 3.18 -30.06
C SER A 177 31.14 2.49 -29.55
N PHE A 178 32.06 3.25 -28.98
CA PHE A 178 33.21 2.66 -28.29
C PHE A 178 32.71 1.82 -27.12
N PRO A 179 33.11 0.54 -27.00
CA PRO A 179 32.67 -0.29 -25.89
C PRO A 179 33.27 0.22 -24.58
N PRO A 180 32.52 0.14 -23.46
CA PRO A 180 33.05 0.48 -22.15
C PRO A 180 34.26 -0.42 -21.80
N SER A 181 35.24 0.14 -21.09
CA SER A 181 36.41 -0.61 -20.61
C SER A 181 35.98 -1.72 -19.65
N LEU A 182 36.41 -2.95 -19.90
CA LEU A 182 36.12 -4.09 -19.02
C LEU A 182 37.02 -4.06 -17.78
N SER A 183 36.46 -4.46 -16.63
CA SER A 183 37.28 -4.72 -15.44
C SER A 183 38.16 -5.95 -15.65
N VAL A 184 39.31 -6.02 -14.95
CA VAL A 184 40.18 -7.21 -14.97
C VAL A 184 39.41 -8.47 -14.55
N ALA A 185 38.53 -8.37 -13.56
CA ALA A 185 37.66 -9.48 -13.15
C ALA A 185 36.73 -9.95 -14.28
N THR A 186 36.13 -9.01 -15.02
CA THR A 186 35.28 -9.32 -16.18
C THR A 186 36.09 -9.99 -17.28
N MET A 187 37.28 -9.48 -17.59
CA MET A 187 38.17 -10.06 -18.60
C MET A 187 38.57 -11.51 -18.24
N LEU A 188 38.96 -11.75 -16.99
CA LEU A 188 39.29 -13.09 -16.49
C LEU A 188 38.09 -14.04 -16.50
N LYS A 189 36.88 -13.52 -16.25
CA LYS A 189 35.63 -14.31 -16.35
C LYS A 189 35.34 -14.70 -17.80
N MET A 190 35.54 -13.80 -18.75
CA MET A 190 35.34 -14.08 -20.19
C MET A 190 36.37 -15.07 -20.75
N GLY A 191 37.57 -15.17 -20.15
CA GLY A 191 38.58 -16.17 -20.51
C GLY A 191 38.23 -17.61 -20.10
N LYS A 192 37.15 -17.82 -19.32
CA LYS A 192 36.62 -19.14 -18.96
C LYS A 192 35.45 -19.50 -19.88
N LEU A 193 35.25 -20.79 -20.15
CA LEU A 193 34.06 -21.27 -20.87
C LEU A 193 32.81 -20.90 -20.06
N ILE A 194 32.02 -19.95 -20.56
CA ILE A 194 30.73 -19.59 -19.98
C ILE A 194 29.70 -20.56 -20.53
N GLN A 195 29.35 -21.60 -19.75
CA GLN A 195 28.24 -22.47 -20.11
C GLN A 195 26.93 -21.67 -19.99
N PRO A 196 26.00 -21.80 -20.96
CA PRO A 196 24.70 -21.18 -20.83
C PRO A 196 23.98 -21.73 -19.59
N ALA A 197 23.34 -20.85 -18.83
CA ALA A 197 22.54 -21.25 -17.69
C ALA A 197 21.48 -22.27 -18.13
N LYS A 198 21.31 -23.33 -17.34
CA LYS A 198 20.21 -24.28 -17.54
C LYS A 198 18.89 -23.52 -17.34
N ARG A 199 17.95 -23.71 -18.25
CA ARG A 199 16.64 -23.07 -18.19
C ARG A 199 15.52 -24.08 -18.36
N ASP A 200 14.47 -23.88 -17.60
CA ASP A 200 13.22 -24.61 -17.68
C ASP A 200 12.15 -23.73 -18.34
N THR A 201 11.24 -24.34 -19.10
CA THR A 201 10.13 -23.62 -19.73
C THR A 201 8.86 -23.89 -18.93
N ILE A 202 8.25 -22.84 -18.40
CA ILE A 202 7.05 -22.95 -17.56
C ILE A 202 5.92 -22.08 -18.10
N GLN A 203 4.68 -22.50 -17.90
CA GLN A 203 3.51 -21.65 -18.09
C GLN A 203 3.08 -21.04 -16.76
N VAL A 204 2.85 -19.74 -16.75
CA VAL A 204 2.44 -18.99 -15.56
C VAL A 204 1.20 -18.18 -15.88
N GLN A 205 0.16 -18.30 -15.05
CA GLN A 205 -0.97 -17.39 -15.07
C GLN A 205 -0.59 -16.16 -14.25
N ILE A 206 -0.58 -14.99 -14.88
CA ILE A 206 -0.18 -13.73 -14.25
C ILE A 206 -1.33 -12.76 -14.10
N GLU A 207 -1.31 -12.00 -13.01
CA GLU A 207 -2.25 -10.92 -12.71
C GLU A 207 -1.48 -9.72 -12.15
N GLY A 208 -1.85 -8.51 -12.55
CA GLY A 208 -1.44 -7.27 -11.90
C GLY A 208 -2.50 -6.77 -10.94
N PHE A 209 -2.14 -5.75 -10.15
CA PHE A 209 -3.06 -5.08 -9.25
C PHE A 209 -2.98 -3.56 -9.46
N ALA A 210 -4.14 -2.89 -9.44
CA ALA A 210 -4.25 -1.44 -9.48
C ALA A 210 -5.11 -0.97 -8.30
N VAL A 211 -4.69 0.10 -7.62
CA VAL A 211 -5.38 0.60 -6.41
C VAL A 211 -6.86 0.93 -6.66
N LYS A 212 -7.20 1.47 -7.83
CA LYS A 212 -8.56 1.87 -8.19
C LYS A 212 -9.38 0.76 -8.84
N ASP A 213 -8.74 -0.05 -9.68
CA ASP A 213 -9.42 -1.02 -10.55
C ASP A 213 -9.35 -2.46 -10.02
N GLY A 214 -8.56 -2.71 -8.97
CA GLY A 214 -8.37 -4.03 -8.38
C GLY A 214 -7.45 -4.94 -9.20
N TRP A 215 -7.69 -6.24 -9.11
CA TRP A 215 -6.93 -7.26 -9.82
C TRP A 215 -7.27 -7.29 -11.31
N THR A 216 -6.25 -7.32 -12.16
CA THR A 216 -6.44 -7.45 -13.61
C THR A 216 -6.85 -8.88 -13.97
N VAL A 217 -7.50 -9.04 -15.13
CA VAL A 217 -7.80 -10.36 -15.71
C VAL A 217 -6.52 -11.18 -15.90
N ALA A 218 -6.57 -12.43 -15.44
CA ALA A 218 -5.48 -13.40 -15.57
C ALA A 218 -5.06 -13.61 -17.03
N LYS A 219 -3.75 -13.65 -17.27
CA LYS A 219 -3.16 -13.96 -18.59
C LYS A 219 -2.13 -15.06 -18.45
N THR A 220 -2.15 -16.04 -19.34
CA THR A 220 -1.09 -17.05 -19.39
C THR A 220 0.10 -16.55 -20.19
N VAL A 221 1.29 -16.62 -19.60
CA VAL A 221 2.58 -16.32 -20.24
C VAL A 221 3.47 -17.56 -20.15
N THR A 222 4.24 -17.82 -21.20
CA THR A 222 5.29 -18.86 -21.15
C THR A 222 6.65 -18.23 -20.89
N LEU A 223 7.31 -18.67 -19.82
CA LEU A 223 8.60 -18.14 -19.36
C LEU A 223 9.70 -19.19 -19.54
N SER A 224 10.87 -18.75 -19.99
CA SER A 224 12.12 -19.47 -19.82
C SER A 224 12.77 -18.98 -18.53
N VAL A 225 12.92 -19.85 -17.54
CA VAL A 225 13.40 -19.52 -16.18
C VAL A 225 14.72 -20.24 -15.93
N GLU A 226 15.72 -19.53 -15.42
CA GLU A 226 16.97 -20.17 -14.99
C GLU A 226 16.72 -21.16 -13.84
N SER A 227 17.28 -22.37 -13.95
CA SER A 227 17.05 -23.44 -12.97
C SER A 227 17.69 -23.14 -11.61
N GLU A 228 18.71 -22.29 -11.58
CA GLU A 228 19.40 -21.88 -10.35
C GLU A 228 18.97 -20.47 -9.94
N SER A 229 18.71 -20.27 -8.64
CA SER A 229 18.44 -18.94 -8.10
C SER A 229 19.72 -18.12 -8.08
N PHE A 230 19.67 -16.87 -8.57
CA PHE A 230 20.84 -15.98 -8.56
C PHE A 230 20.95 -15.18 -7.25
N ALA A 231 19.87 -15.11 -6.47
CA ALA A 231 19.81 -14.44 -5.18
C ALA A 231 18.74 -15.07 -4.29
N GLU A 232 18.89 -14.88 -2.99
CA GLU A 232 17.90 -15.29 -2.00
C GLU A 232 17.81 -14.30 -0.84
N GLY A 233 16.61 -14.08 -0.34
CA GLY A 233 16.33 -13.28 0.85
C GLY A 233 15.85 -14.15 2.02
N GLY A 234 15.24 -13.53 3.03
CA GLY A 234 14.65 -14.24 4.17
C GLY A 234 13.54 -15.20 3.76
N PHE A 235 12.63 -14.76 2.89
CA PHE A 235 11.42 -15.53 2.54
C PHE A 235 11.44 -16.19 1.16
N ARG A 236 12.20 -15.66 0.20
CA ARG A 236 12.08 -16.01 -1.23
C ARG A 236 13.43 -16.24 -1.89
N LYS A 237 13.44 -17.08 -2.92
CA LYS A 237 14.55 -17.26 -3.88
C LYS A 237 14.19 -16.58 -5.20
N ALA A 238 15.15 -15.92 -5.83
CA ALA A 238 14.97 -15.16 -7.06
C ALA A 238 15.64 -15.86 -8.25
N TYR A 239 14.88 -16.02 -9.34
CA TYR A 239 15.30 -16.70 -10.57
C TYR A 239 15.13 -15.74 -11.74
N LYS A 240 16.13 -15.67 -12.63
CA LYS A 240 16.01 -14.84 -13.84
C LYS A 240 15.09 -15.54 -14.83
N CYS A 241 14.25 -14.77 -15.51
CA CYS A 241 13.38 -15.30 -16.54
C CYS A 241 13.12 -14.31 -17.67
N GLU A 242 12.73 -14.85 -18.83
CA GLU A 242 12.33 -14.10 -20.01
C GLU A 242 11.09 -14.77 -20.62
N SER A 243 10.15 -13.98 -21.16
CA SER A 243 8.98 -14.53 -21.86
C SER A 243 9.37 -14.99 -23.26
N ILE A 244 9.06 -16.25 -23.57
CA ILE A 244 9.35 -16.83 -24.88
C ILE A 244 8.25 -16.58 -25.90
N ASP A 245 7.03 -16.31 -25.43
CA ASP A 245 5.87 -15.97 -26.25
C ASP A 245 5.75 -14.46 -26.54
N GLY A 246 6.72 -13.66 -26.08
CA GLY A 246 6.80 -12.21 -26.33
C GLY A 246 5.74 -11.39 -25.58
N LYS A 247 4.96 -11.99 -24.70
CA LYS A 247 3.92 -11.28 -23.92
C LYS A 247 4.50 -10.40 -22.82
N LEU A 248 5.71 -10.70 -22.35
CA LEU A 248 6.49 -9.82 -21.49
C LEU A 248 7.82 -9.49 -22.20
N SER A 249 8.07 -8.21 -22.42
CA SER A 249 9.35 -7.77 -23.01
C SER A 249 10.44 -7.65 -21.93
N GLY A 250 11.67 -8.00 -22.29
CA GLY A 250 12.84 -7.81 -21.44
C GLY A 250 13.07 -8.93 -20.42
N LYS A 251 14.01 -8.68 -19.49
CA LYS A 251 14.38 -9.61 -18.41
C LYS A 251 13.52 -9.38 -17.18
N TRP A 252 13.14 -10.47 -16.53
CA TRP A 252 12.30 -10.50 -15.35
C TRP A 252 12.94 -11.35 -14.26
N VAL A 253 12.43 -11.21 -13.05
CA VAL A 253 12.77 -12.00 -11.88
C VAL A 253 11.50 -12.67 -11.39
N LEU A 254 11.53 -13.99 -11.34
CA LEU A 254 10.49 -14.82 -10.71
C LEU A 254 10.95 -15.19 -9.31
N LYS A 255 10.11 -14.95 -8.30
CA LYS A 255 10.43 -15.25 -6.90
C LYS A 255 9.52 -16.34 -6.36
N LYS A 256 10.14 -17.42 -5.88
CA LYS A 256 9.47 -18.55 -5.20
C LYS A 256 9.72 -18.48 -3.70
N TYR A 257 8.72 -18.84 -2.88
CA TYR A 257 8.89 -18.94 -1.43
C TYR A 257 9.79 -20.10 -1.04
N LYS A 258 10.51 -19.92 0.07
CA LYS A 258 11.26 -20.98 0.74
C LYS A 258 10.33 -21.78 1.64
N GLU A 259 10.69 -23.04 1.94
CA GLU A 259 9.88 -23.93 2.79
C GLU A 259 9.62 -23.33 4.19
N ASN A 260 10.64 -22.73 4.82
CA ASN A 260 10.49 -22.05 6.10
C ASN A 260 9.47 -20.89 6.05
N ALA A 261 9.46 -20.12 4.96
CA ALA A 261 8.47 -19.05 4.79
C ALA A 261 7.05 -19.60 4.67
N LEU A 262 6.87 -20.75 4.02
CA LEU A 262 5.56 -21.42 3.94
C LEU A 262 5.11 -21.92 5.32
N GLU A 263 6.03 -22.41 6.15
CA GLU A 263 5.74 -22.78 7.54
C GLU A 263 5.34 -21.56 8.38
N ASP A 264 6.00 -20.43 8.19
CA ASP A 264 5.68 -19.17 8.87
C ASP A 264 4.30 -18.65 8.52
N MET A 265 3.92 -18.67 7.23
CA MET A 265 2.59 -18.32 6.76
C MET A 265 1.51 -19.22 7.37
N LYS A 266 1.75 -20.54 7.34
CA LYS A 266 0.86 -21.52 7.99
C LYS A 266 0.72 -21.22 9.47
N SER A 267 1.82 -20.86 10.13
CA SER A 267 1.78 -20.47 11.54
C SER A 267 0.79 -19.33 11.70
N VAL A 268 0.80 -18.28 10.88
CA VAL A 268 -0.12 -17.13 11.00
C VAL A 268 -1.52 -17.34 10.38
N ASN A 269 -1.87 -18.56 9.95
CA ASN A 269 -3.10 -18.87 9.21
C ASN A 269 -3.27 -18.02 7.92
N LEU A 270 -2.18 -17.87 7.19
CA LEU A 270 -2.14 -17.21 5.89
C LEU A 270 -1.73 -18.24 4.84
N THR A 271 -2.43 -18.28 3.71
CA THR A 271 -2.07 -19.16 2.58
C THR A 271 -0.95 -18.53 1.75
N GLU A 272 -0.25 -19.37 0.97
CA GLU A 272 0.78 -18.91 0.01
C GLU A 272 0.19 -17.94 -1.03
N GLU A 273 -1.02 -18.22 -1.52
CA GLU A 273 -1.74 -17.36 -2.46
C GLU A 273 -2.04 -15.99 -1.84
N GLU A 274 -2.65 -15.96 -0.65
CA GLU A 274 -2.96 -14.72 0.04
C GLU A 274 -1.69 -13.90 0.31
N HIS A 275 -0.60 -14.55 0.72
CA HIS A 275 0.66 -13.87 0.94
C HIS A 275 1.23 -13.26 -0.36
N ALA A 276 1.27 -14.02 -1.45
CA ALA A 276 1.72 -13.53 -2.75
C ALA A 276 0.86 -12.37 -3.26
N ARG A 277 -0.46 -12.45 -3.08
CA ARG A 277 -1.39 -11.38 -3.44
C ARG A 277 -1.16 -10.12 -2.60
N LYS A 278 -1.05 -10.27 -1.28
CA LYS A 278 -0.72 -9.16 -0.37
C LYS A 278 0.61 -8.52 -0.73
N GLN A 279 1.64 -9.29 -1.11
CA GLN A 279 2.92 -8.74 -1.54
C GLN A 279 2.80 -7.80 -2.74
N VAL A 280 2.02 -8.19 -3.76
CA VAL A 280 1.79 -7.36 -4.96
C VAL A 280 0.98 -6.10 -4.60
N GLN A 281 0.01 -6.22 -3.69
CA GLN A 281 -0.75 -5.07 -3.20
C GLN A 281 0.13 -4.09 -2.40
N THR A 282 0.97 -4.61 -1.49
CA THR A 282 1.97 -3.83 -0.73
C THR A 282 2.94 -3.12 -1.68
N HIS A 283 3.43 -3.82 -2.70
CA HIS A 283 4.30 -3.24 -3.72
C HIS A 283 3.62 -2.10 -4.48
N THR A 284 2.35 -2.29 -4.84
CA THR A 284 1.54 -1.26 -5.51
C THR A 284 1.30 -0.05 -4.61
N LEU A 285 1.08 -0.25 -3.31
CA LEU A 285 0.98 0.82 -2.32
C LEU A 285 2.29 1.62 -2.23
N ALA A 286 3.43 0.94 -2.11
CA ALA A 286 4.74 1.60 -2.07
C ALA A 286 5.01 2.40 -3.35
N GLN A 287 4.68 1.83 -4.52
CA GLN A 287 4.75 2.54 -5.80
C GLN A 287 3.88 3.80 -5.80
N ASN A 288 2.65 3.71 -5.30
CA ASN A 288 1.73 4.84 -5.22
C ASN A 288 2.29 5.96 -4.33
N ILE A 289 2.81 5.62 -3.14
CA ILE A 289 3.41 6.57 -2.20
C ILE A 289 4.65 7.24 -2.82
N ALA A 290 5.52 6.47 -3.48
CA ALA A 290 6.71 7.01 -4.15
C ALA A 290 6.34 8.00 -5.26
N ILE A 291 5.32 7.69 -6.08
CA ILE A 291 4.80 8.60 -7.11
C ILE A 291 4.21 9.87 -6.49
N GLN A 292 3.49 9.76 -5.36
CA GLN A 292 2.98 10.93 -4.66
C GLN A 292 4.12 11.82 -4.14
N MET A 293 5.15 11.22 -3.51
CA MET A 293 6.32 11.97 -3.05
C MET A 293 7.01 12.67 -4.21
N GLN A 294 7.25 11.96 -5.33
CA GLN A 294 7.89 12.52 -6.52
C GLN A 294 7.16 13.75 -7.09
N ARG A 295 5.82 13.81 -6.97
CA ARG A 295 5.03 14.97 -7.42
C ARG A 295 5.13 16.17 -6.50
N ASN A 296 5.52 15.96 -5.25
CA ASN A 296 5.54 16.97 -4.20
C ASN A 296 6.96 17.48 -3.88
N VAL A 297 8.02 16.86 -4.41
CA VAL A 297 9.39 17.33 -4.20
C VAL A 297 9.73 18.53 -5.10
N PRO A 298 10.52 19.51 -4.60
CA PRO A 298 11.08 20.56 -5.45
C PRO A 298 12.20 20.01 -6.35
N GLU A 299 12.56 20.74 -7.42
CA GLU A 299 13.65 20.36 -8.33
C GLU A 299 15.00 20.16 -7.60
N THR A 300 15.25 20.94 -6.54
CA THR A 300 16.45 20.83 -5.70
C THR A 300 16.54 19.51 -4.92
N PHE A 301 15.47 18.72 -4.84
CA PHE A 301 15.49 17.38 -4.28
C PHE A 301 16.33 16.43 -5.17
N GLY A 302 16.36 16.68 -6.48
CA GLY A 302 17.01 15.81 -7.45
C GLY A 302 16.26 14.49 -7.65
N GLU A 303 17.00 13.41 -7.85
CA GLU A 303 16.42 12.10 -8.16
C GLU A 303 15.63 11.51 -6.98
N THR A 304 14.51 10.85 -7.28
CA THR A 304 13.56 10.27 -6.34
C THR A 304 13.44 8.77 -6.55
N PHE A 305 13.09 8.05 -5.49
CA PHE A 305 12.83 6.61 -5.61
C PHE A 305 11.61 6.29 -6.47
N THR A 306 11.69 5.17 -7.16
CA THR A 306 10.62 4.61 -7.98
C THR A 306 10.52 3.11 -7.75
N TYR A 307 9.31 2.57 -7.94
CA TYR A 307 9.06 1.13 -7.98
C TYR A 307 8.51 0.78 -9.36
N ASP A 308 9.02 -0.28 -9.97
CA ASP A 308 8.43 -0.88 -11.18
C ASP A 308 7.17 -1.69 -10.82
N SER A 309 6.40 -2.12 -11.81
CA SER A 309 5.25 -3.00 -11.56
C SER A 309 5.68 -4.41 -11.12
N MET A 310 4.95 -4.97 -10.17
CA MET A 310 5.04 -6.36 -9.75
C MET A 310 3.76 -7.11 -10.14
N LEU A 311 3.90 -8.38 -10.50
CA LEU A 311 2.84 -9.27 -10.92
C LEU A 311 2.73 -10.45 -9.96
N PHE A 312 1.50 -10.88 -9.71
CA PHE A 312 1.20 -12.18 -9.11
C PHE A 312 1.32 -13.26 -10.19
N GLY A 313 1.80 -14.44 -9.83
CA GLY A 313 1.90 -15.59 -10.71
C GLY A 313 1.39 -16.86 -10.06
N LYS A 314 0.66 -17.68 -10.82
CA LYS A 314 0.25 -19.04 -10.46
C LYS A 314 0.84 -20.03 -11.45
N ILE A 315 1.55 -21.01 -10.92
CA ILE A 315 2.17 -22.11 -11.66
C ILE A 315 1.44 -23.39 -11.26
N VAL A 316 1.02 -24.17 -12.25
CA VAL A 316 0.52 -25.54 -12.03
C VAL A 316 1.64 -26.47 -12.46
N GLU A 317 2.18 -27.21 -11.51
CA GLU A 317 3.27 -28.16 -11.72
C GLU A 317 2.73 -29.46 -12.34
N ASP A 318 3.61 -30.27 -12.95
CA ASP A 318 3.21 -31.49 -13.67
C ASP A 318 2.50 -32.52 -12.80
N ASN A 319 2.78 -32.52 -11.49
CA ASN A 319 2.14 -33.40 -10.51
C ASN A 319 0.76 -32.88 -10.05
N GLY A 320 0.31 -31.74 -10.55
CA GLY A 320 -0.95 -31.09 -10.19
C GLY A 320 -0.85 -30.11 -9.00
N ASP A 321 0.32 -29.99 -8.37
CA ASP A 321 0.54 -29.02 -7.30
C ASP A 321 0.50 -27.59 -7.85
N VAL A 322 0.10 -26.64 -7.00
CA VAL A 322 0.04 -25.23 -7.36
C VAL A 322 1.08 -24.46 -6.55
N CYS A 323 1.92 -23.70 -7.25
CA CYS A 323 2.89 -22.79 -6.65
C CYS A 323 2.52 -21.34 -7.00
N PHE A 324 2.62 -20.45 -6.01
CA PHE A 324 2.33 -19.04 -6.16
C PHE A 324 3.61 -18.22 -6.07
N VAL A 325 3.80 -17.32 -7.03
CA VAL A 325 5.04 -16.58 -7.23
C VAL A 325 4.76 -15.09 -7.40
N THR A 326 5.81 -14.30 -7.26
CA THR A 326 5.82 -12.89 -7.65
C THR A 326 6.80 -12.70 -8.79
N ILE A 327 6.45 -11.83 -9.75
CA ILE A 327 7.25 -11.57 -10.95
C ILE A 327 7.43 -10.06 -11.10
N GLU A 328 8.68 -9.62 -11.21
CA GLU A 328 9.04 -8.21 -11.35
C GLU A 328 10.16 -8.03 -12.37
N ARG A 329 10.44 -6.79 -12.79
CA ARG A 329 11.53 -6.55 -13.75
C ARG A 329 12.88 -6.85 -13.14
N TYR A 330 13.77 -7.41 -13.96
CA TYR A 330 15.16 -7.54 -13.60
C TYR A 330 15.86 -6.18 -13.71
N LEU A 331 16.46 -5.74 -12.62
CA LEU A 331 17.27 -4.53 -12.58
C LEU A 331 18.76 -4.89 -12.64
N GLU A 332 19.48 -4.20 -13.53
CA GLU A 332 20.94 -4.33 -13.66
C GLU A 332 21.63 -3.35 -12.72
N GLY A 333 22.50 -3.86 -11.86
CA GLY A 333 23.32 -3.05 -10.97
C GLY A 333 23.57 -3.73 -9.63
N SER A 334 24.06 -2.94 -8.67
CA SER A 334 24.39 -3.42 -7.34
C SER A 334 23.21 -3.27 -6.39
N PHE A 335 22.78 -4.38 -5.80
CA PHE A 335 21.81 -4.40 -4.71
C PHE A 335 22.33 -3.60 -3.52
N THR A 336 21.50 -2.72 -2.96
CA THR A 336 21.74 -2.03 -1.69
C THR A 336 20.49 -2.08 -0.84
N LYS A 337 20.65 -2.42 0.45
CA LYS A 337 19.62 -2.33 1.47
C LYS A 337 19.87 -1.06 2.28
N TYR A 338 19.02 -0.05 2.11
CA TYR A 338 19.16 1.24 2.79
C TYR A 338 18.58 1.17 4.20
N ILE A 339 17.37 0.63 4.31
CA ILE A 339 16.64 0.48 5.57
C ILE A 339 16.17 -0.96 5.70
N ASN A 340 16.24 -1.52 6.92
CA ASN A 340 15.74 -2.85 7.20
C ASN A 340 14.24 -2.82 7.56
N ASN A 341 13.59 -3.98 7.53
CA ASN A 341 12.19 -4.15 7.94
C ASN A 341 11.89 -3.69 9.38
N ASN A 342 12.86 -3.76 10.28
CA ASN A 342 12.76 -3.28 11.66
C ASN A 342 12.92 -1.76 11.82
N GLY A 343 13.01 -1.00 10.73
CA GLY A 343 13.20 0.45 10.75
C GLY A 343 14.64 0.92 10.99
N LYS A 344 15.62 0.02 11.17
CA LYS A 344 17.03 0.40 11.34
C LYS A 344 17.68 0.74 9.99
N ILE A 345 18.41 1.84 9.98
CA ILE A 345 19.27 2.24 8.87
C ILE A 345 20.41 1.21 8.72
N SER A 346 20.58 0.67 7.51
CA SER A 346 21.53 -0.40 7.20
C SER A 346 22.79 0.10 6.48
N SER A 347 22.66 1.16 5.67
CA SER A 347 23.76 1.85 5.01
C SER A 347 24.34 2.97 5.87
N SER A 348 25.41 3.62 5.40
CA SER A 348 25.91 4.81 6.09
C SER A 348 24.83 5.90 6.09
N SER A 349 24.49 6.42 7.27
CA SER A 349 23.42 7.40 7.47
C SER A 349 23.71 8.75 6.82
N ASP A 350 24.98 9.00 6.47
CA ASP A 350 25.39 10.27 5.87
C ASP A 350 25.24 10.32 4.35
N ASP A 351 25.07 9.18 3.69
CA ASP A 351 24.86 9.11 2.25
C ASP A 351 23.52 9.76 1.84
N ASP A 352 23.57 10.55 0.77
CA ASP A 352 22.44 11.31 0.25
C ASP A 352 21.20 10.45 -0.01
N ILE A 353 21.42 9.31 -0.66
CA ILE A 353 20.39 8.34 -1.00
C ILE A 353 19.76 7.69 0.25
N THR A 354 20.54 7.47 1.32
CA THR A 354 20.03 6.95 2.60
C THR A 354 19.10 7.98 3.25
N LYS A 355 19.49 9.26 3.26
CA LYS A 355 18.64 10.35 3.79
C LYS A 355 17.32 10.48 3.02
N LYS A 356 17.36 10.31 1.69
CA LYS A 356 16.14 10.24 0.88
C LYS A 356 15.31 9.00 1.17
N ALA A 357 15.93 7.86 1.51
CA ALA A 357 15.22 6.63 1.85
C ALA A 357 14.47 6.81 3.17
N GLU A 358 15.13 7.39 4.20
CA GLU A 358 14.47 7.79 5.44
C GLU A 358 13.34 8.80 5.20
N THR A 359 13.55 9.75 4.28
CA THR A 359 12.52 10.74 3.91
C THR A 359 11.30 10.06 3.28
N LEU A 360 11.48 9.05 2.43
CA LEU A 360 10.38 8.26 1.87
C LEU A 360 9.60 7.52 2.96
N MET A 361 10.30 6.96 3.95
CA MET A 361 9.65 6.32 5.10
C MET A 361 8.83 7.33 5.89
N HIS A 362 9.40 8.46 6.28
CA HIS A 362 8.67 9.51 7.00
C HIS A 362 7.48 10.03 6.18
N TYR A 363 7.69 10.32 4.89
CA TYR A 363 6.61 10.73 4.00
C TYR A 363 5.46 9.72 3.99
N SER A 364 5.77 8.41 3.92
CA SER A 364 4.76 7.34 3.97
C SER A 364 3.94 7.33 5.27
N TYR A 365 4.58 7.61 6.40
CA TYR A 365 3.91 7.71 7.70
C TYR A 365 3.01 8.93 7.78
N GLN A 366 3.46 10.07 7.26
CA GLN A 366 2.68 11.30 7.27
C GLN A 366 1.44 11.19 6.36
N VAL A 367 1.59 10.69 5.12
CA VAL A 367 0.45 10.58 4.20
C VAL A 367 -0.53 9.49 4.61
N SER A 368 -0.09 8.48 5.38
CA SER A 368 -0.96 7.47 5.98
C SER A 368 -1.60 7.92 7.31
N GLN A 369 -1.37 9.16 7.73
CA GLN A 369 -1.84 9.71 9.02
C GLN A 369 -1.40 8.88 10.24
N GLY A 370 -0.22 8.26 10.13
CA GLY A 370 0.40 7.47 11.19
C GLY A 370 -0.06 6.01 11.27
N GLU A 371 -0.84 5.54 10.30
CA GLU A 371 -1.36 4.17 10.29
C GLU A 371 -0.37 3.15 9.70
N CYS A 372 0.49 3.58 8.78
CA CYS A 372 1.45 2.69 8.09
C CYS A 372 2.78 3.40 7.82
N LEU A 373 3.87 2.66 7.93
CA LEU A 373 5.24 3.08 7.60
C LEU A 373 5.80 2.12 6.55
N LEU A 374 6.25 2.63 5.40
CA LEU A 374 7.07 1.86 4.48
C LEU A 374 8.40 1.53 5.16
N VAL A 375 8.82 0.28 5.10
CA VAL A 375 10.08 -0.23 5.63
C VAL A 375 10.74 -1.13 4.59
N ASP A 376 11.90 -1.70 4.91
CA ASP A 376 12.66 -2.57 4.02
C ASP A 376 13.04 -1.90 2.68
N ILE A 377 13.50 -0.65 2.75
CA ILE A 377 13.87 0.14 1.58
C ILE A 377 15.15 -0.42 0.97
N GLN A 378 15.01 -1.15 -0.14
CA GLN A 378 16.10 -1.82 -0.84
C GLN A 378 15.92 -1.76 -2.36
N GLY A 379 17.04 -1.75 -3.08
CA GLY A 379 17.00 -1.49 -4.53
C GLY A 379 18.35 -1.46 -5.21
N THR A 380 18.34 -1.00 -6.46
CA THR A 380 19.51 -0.64 -7.24
C THR A 380 19.46 0.88 -7.50
N GLY A 381 20.22 1.64 -6.72
CA GLY A 381 20.13 3.10 -6.75
C GLY A 381 18.72 3.58 -6.39
N TYR A 382 18.13 4.43 -7.22
CA TYR A 382 16.77 4.97 -7.02
C TYR A 382 15.63 4.05 -7.49
N GLN A 383 15.94 2.85 -7.95
CA GLN A 383 14.93 1.85 -8.35
C GLN A 383 14.79 0.81 -7.25
N LEU A 384 13.64 0.80 -6.58
CA LEU A 384 13.33 -0.03 -5.43
C LEU A 384 12.48 -1.24 -5.82
N TYR A 385 12.60 -2.31 -5.03
CA TYR A 385 11.81 -3.55 -5.15
C TYR A 385 11.64 -4.21 -3.78
N ASP A 386 10.69 -5.13 -3.68
CA ASP A 386 10.36 -5.84 -2.43
C ASP A 386 10.20 -4.92 -1.19
N PRO A 387 9.27 -3.95 -1.23
CA PRO A 387 8.96 -3.16 -0.04
C PRO A 387 8.22 -4.01 1.00
N GLU A 388 8.34 -3.59 2.26
CA GLU A 388 7.50 -4.05 3.37
C GLU A 388 6.77 -2.87 4.02
N VAL A 389 5.72 -3.17 4.79
CA VAL A 389 4.95 -2.18 5.54
C VAL A 389 4.84 -2.59 6.99
N ALA A 390 5.17 -1.66 7.88
CA ALA A 390 4.84 -1.73 9.29
C ALA A 390 3.53 -0.98 9.54
N SER A 391 2.51 -1.67 10.07
CA SER A 391 1.21 -1.06 10.35
C SER A 391 0.93 -0.93 11.84
N LYS A 392 0.24 0.13 12.24
CA LYS A 392 -0.14 0.38 13.64
C LYS A 392 -1.01 -0.75 14.20
N ALA A 393 -2.01 -1.19 13.44
CA ALA A 393 -2.77 -2.40 13.73
C ALA A 393 -2.17 -3.59 12.98
N LEU A 394 -1.69 -4.60 13.72
CA LEU A 394 -1.13 -5.82 13.13
C LEU A 394 -2.21 -6.78 12.63
N MET A 395 -3.36 -6.80 13.31
CA MET A 395 -4.52 -7.61 12.94
C MET A 395 -5.68 -6.67 12.58
N SER A 396 -6.46 -7.02 11.56
CA SER A 396 -7.73 -6.38 11.22
C SER A 396 -8.88 -7.35 11.49
N ASP A 397 -10.02 -6.85 11.93
CA ASP A 397 -11.27 -7.60 12.16
C ASP A 397 -12.23 -7.57 10.95
N VAL A 398 -11.72 -7.18 9.78
CA VAL A 398 -12.50 -7.10 8.54
C VAL A 398 -13.11 -8.47 8.20
N GLY A 399 -14.44 -8.52 8.15
CA GLY A 399 -15.18 -9.74 7.82
C GLY A 399 -15.35 -10.74 8.98
N GLY A 400 -15.14 -10.31 10.23
CA GLY A 400 -15.42 -11.13 11.41
C GLY A 400 -14.36 -12.19 11.75
N ALA A 401 -13.21 -12.16 11.05
CA ALA A 401 -12.05 -12.99 11.33
C ALA A 401 -10.80 -12.10 11.44
N ASP A 402 -9.98 -12.32 12.48
CA ASP A 402 -8.68 -11.65 12.60
C ASP A 402 -7.79 -12.03 11.41
N GLN A 403 -7.51 -11.05 10.55
CA GLN A 403 -6.57 -11.20 9.44
C GLN A 403 -5.32 -10.36 9.67
N LEU A 404 -4.17 -10.91 9.29
CA LEU A 404 -2.90 -10.17 9.32
C LEU A 404 -2.94 -9.02 8.32
N ASN A 405 -2.71 -7.80 8.81
CA ASN A 405 -2.47 -6.66 7.93
C ASN A 405 -1.13 -6.83 7.22
N PHE A 406 -1.12 -6.64 5.91
CA PHE A 406 0.06 -6.85 5.05
C PHE A 406 0.62 -8.29 5.15
N CYS A 407 1.93 -8.44 5.03
CA CYS A 407 2.63 -9.73 4.96
C CYS A 407 3.25 -10.13 6.31
N ILE A 408 3.84 -11.33 6.39
CA ILE A 408 4.48 -11.81 7.63
C ILE A 408 5.72 -11.01 8.04
N GLY A 409 6.22 -10.14 7.17
CA GLY A 409 7.27 -9.15 7.46
C GLY A 409 6.79 -7.91 8.22
N ASN A 410 5.48 -7.77 8.48
CA ASN A 410 4.92 -6.64 9.22
C ASN A 410 5.28 -6.69 10.70
N LEU A 411 6.33 -5.95 11.08
CA LEU A 411 6.78 -5.79 12.47
C LEU A 411 5.96 -4.75 13.27
N SER A 412 4.92 -4.17 12.66
CA SER A 412 3.97 -3.27 13.31
C SER A 412 4.66 -2.12 14.08
N THR A 413 4.18 -1.78 15.28
CA THR A 413 4.69 -0.64 16.05
C THR A 413 6.17 -0.74 16.40
N GLU A 414 6.76 -1.94 16.49
CA GLU A 414 8.19 -2.11 16.79
C GLU A 414 9.07 -1.42 15.74
N ALA A 415 8.75 -1.58 14.45
CA ALA A 415 9.50 -0.92 13.38
C ALA A 415 9.24 0.58 13.31
N ILE A 416 8.01 1.01 13.62
CA ILE A 416 7.63 2.43 13.66
C ILE A 416 8.41 3.15 14.76
N GLU A 417 8.38 2.60 15.97
CA GLU A 417 9.10 3.13 17.13
C GLU A 417 10.60 3.15 16.86
N THR A 418 11.17 2.05 16.36
CA THR A 418 12.61 1.96 16.06
C THR A 418 13.07 3.01 15.05
N PHE A 419 12.25 3.29 14.03
CA PHE A 419 12.54 4.34 13.06
C PHE A 419 12.55 5.72 13.73
N PHE A 420 11.47 6.10 14.42
CA PHE A 420 11.33 7.43 15.02
C PHE A 420 12.22 7.67 16.25
N GLU A 421 12.70 6.64 16.92
CA GLU A 421 13.71 6.76 17.98
C GLU A 421 15.05 7.33 17.47
N LYS A 422 15.38 7.07 16.20
CA LYS A 422 16.69 7.41 15.61
C LYS A 422 16.60 8.41 14.47
N HIS A 423 15.45 8.52 13.83
CA HIS A 423 15.24 9.41 12.72
C HIS A 423 15.51 10.86 13.14
N LYS A 424 16.18 11.58 12.27
CA LYS A 424 16.32 13.03 12.36
C LYS A 424 16.00 13.58 10.99
N CYS A 425 14.97 14.43 10.94
CA CYS A 425 14.58 15.06 9.69
C CYS A 425 15.79 15.69 8.99
N SER A 426 16.05 15.24 7.76
CA SER A 426 17.09 15.81 6.91
C SER A 426 16.55 17.03 6.15
N ILE A 427 17.41 17.67 5.35
CA ILE A 427 16.98 18.74 4.43
C ILE A 427 15.85 18.27 3.50
N TYR A 428 15.82 16.99 3.14
CA TYR A 428 14.79 16.41 2.28
C TYR A 428 13.42 16.32 2.97
N CYS A 429 13.38 16.00 4.27
CA CYS A 429 12.15 16.06 5.06
C CYS A 429 11.62 17.50 5.14
N ILE A 430 12.51 18.47 5.33
CA ILE A 430 12.18 19.90 5.39
C ILE A 430 11.63 20.38 4.04
N MET A 431 12.26 19.99 2.92
CA MET A 431 11.79 20.33 1.57
C MET A 431 10.34 19.87 1.31
N LEU A 432 9.93 18.76 1.91
CA LEU A 432 8.58 18.20 1.79
C LEU A 432 7.60 18.70 2.86
N GLY A 433 8.04 19.58 3.77
CA GLY A 433 7.21 20.06 4.88
C GLY A 433 6.74 18.95 5.82
N LEU A 434 7.56 17.89 5.98
CA LEU A 434 7.25 16.82 6.92
C LEU A 434 7.28 17.35 8.35
N LYS A 435 6.31 16.94 9.16
CA LYS A 435 6.25 17.31 10.57
C LYS A 435 7.51 16.78 11.24
N GLN A 436 8.26 17.67 11.89
CA GLN A 436 9.40 17.23 12.68
C GLN A 436 8.91 16.29 13.79
N ASP A 437 9.75 15.32 14.14
CA ASP A 437 9.50 14.37 15.22
C ASP A 437 9.25 15.15 16.52
N ASP A 438 7.98 15.47 16.81
CA ASP A 438 7.58 16.06 18.08
C ASP A 438 7.35 14.89 19.05
N PRO A 439 8.12 14.82 20.15
CA PRO A 439 7.97 13.79 21.18
C PRO A 439 6.54 13.67 21.74
N LYS A 440 5.68 14.68 21.52
CA LYS A 440 4.25 14.66 21.92
C LYS A 440 3.36 13.77 21.07
N TYR A 441 3.79 13.35 19.88
CA TYR A 441 3.07 12.38 19.04
C TYR A 441 3.53 10.93 19.28
N HIS A 442 4.44 10.70 20.22
CA HIS A 442 4.58 9.37 20.81
C HIS A 442 3.25 9.00 21.46
N VAL A 443 2.47 8.20 20.75
CA VAL A 443 1.32 7.51 21.32
C VAL A 443 1.85 6.78 22.55
N SER A 444 1.44 7.25 23.72
CA SER A 444 1.66 6.54 24.97
C SER A 444 0.86 5.26 24.90
N PHE A 445 1.47 4.18 24.42
CA PHE A 445 0.91 2.85 24.52
C PHE A 445 1.06 2.42 25.99
N GLU A 446 -0.05 2.45 26.72
CA GLU A 446 -0.12 1.91 28.08
C GLU A 446 0.37 0.45 28.07
N ARG A 447 1.32 0.15 28.96
CA ARG A 447 2.01 -1.15 29.09
C ARG A 447 1.10 -2.28 29.56
#